data_AF-A0A534UFI9-F1
#
_entry.id   AF-A0A534UFI9-F1
#
_cell.length_a   1.000
_cell.length_b   1.000
_cell.length_c   1.000
_cell.angle_alpha   90.00
_cell.angle_beta   90.00
_cell.angle_gamma   90.00
#
_symmetry.space_group_name_H-M   'P 1'
#
loop_
_entity.id
_entity.type
_entity.pdbx_description
1 polymer ?
#
loop_
_entity_poly.entity_id
_entity_poly.type
_entity_poly.pdbx_seq_one_letter_code
_entity_poly.pdbx_strand_id
1 'polypeptide(L)'
;MEIALRRLDGVDKISISVSEQRFQVTYKSGASFQPRDIRDAVGKAGVEVVRFRIIARGRVHEEGGKRFFVASKDKFLLVASPKILSEGSFSIEGTVDDSAEPLQLKVLQFKPFK
;
A
#
# COMPACT_ATOMS: atom_id res chain seq x y z
N MET A 1 -2.29 -9.65 -18.10
CA MET A 1 -2.17 -8.83 -16.87
C MET A 1 -3.39 -8.95 -15.97
N GLU A 2 -4.58 -8.46 -16.38
CA GLU A 2 -5.77 -8.40 -15.50
C GLU A 2 -6.14 -9.75 -14.85
N ILE A 3 -6.18 -10.82 -15.64
CA ILE A 3 -6.50 -12.18 -15.15
C ILE A 3 -5.51 -12.63 -14.06
N ALA A 4 -4.23 -12.29 -14.19
CA ALA A 4 -3.22 -12.64 -13.20
C ALA A 4 -3.44 -11.87 -11.89
N LEU A 5 -3.74 -10.56 -11.97
CA LEU A 5 -4.05 -9.74 -10.80
C LEU A 5 -5.30 -10.19 -10.06
N ARG A 6 -6.36 -10.59 -10.79
CA ARG A 6 -7.61 -11.12 -10.20
C ARG A 6 -7.43 -12.43 -9.43
N ARG A 7 -6.36 -13.17 -9.70
CA ARG A 7 -6.05 -14.45 -9.04
C ARG A 7 -5.18 -14.30 -7.80
N LEU A 8 -4.69 -13.09 -7.51
CA LEU A 8 -3.93 -12.83 -6.29
C LEU A 8 -4.82 -12.98 -5.07
N ASP A 9 -4.24 -13.50 -3.99
CA ASP A 9 -4.98 -13.71 -2.75
C ASP A 9 -5.50 -12.39 -2.19
N GLY A 10 -6.71 -12.44 -1.63
CA GLY A 10 -7.33 -11.28 -1.01
C GLY A 10 -7.77 -10.15 -1.96
N VAL A 11 -7.60 -10.26 -3.28
CA VAL A 11 -8.09 -9.24 -4.23
C VAL A 11 -9.62 -9.24 -4.29
N ASP A 12 -10.20 -8.03 -4.24
CA ASP A 12 -11.63 -7.77 -4.39
C ASP A 12 -11.96 -7.21 -5.79
N LYS A 13 -11.27 -6.14 -6.19
CA LYS A 13 -11.51 -5.44 -7.46
C LYS A 13 -10.22 -5.03 -8.14
N ILE A 14 -10.25 -5.01 -9.47
CA ILE A 14 -9.19 -4.50 -10.32
C ILE A 14 -9.77 -3.41 -11.23
N SER A 15 -9.03 -2.32 -11.40
CA SER A 15 -9.28 -1.31 -12.44
C SER A 15 -7.98 -1.05 -13.19
N ILE A 16 -8.04 -0.91 -14.51
CA ILE A 16 -6.87 -0.68 -15.36
C ILE A 16 -7.17 0.51 -16.27
N SER A 17 -6.25 1.48 -16.29
CA SER A 17 -6.25 2.60 -17.21
C SER A 17 -4.98 2.56 -18.04
N VAL A 18 -5.12 2.20 -19.32
CA VAL A 18 -3.99 2.15 -20.26
C VAL A 18 -3.48 3.57 -20.57
N SER A 19 -4.38 4.54 -20.70
CA SER A 19 -4.03 5.94 -20.97
C SER A 19 -3.24 6.57 -19.82
N GLU A 20 -3.57 6.24 -18.58
CA GLU A 20 -2.82 6.69 -17.39
C GLU A 20 -1.64 5.80 -17.03
N GLN A 21 -1.43 4.70 -17.77
CA GLN A 21 -0.42 3.67 -17.47
C GLN A 21 -0.48 3.22 -16.00
N ARG A 22 -1.70 3.02 -15.49
CA ARG A 22 -1.97 2.69 -14.09
C ARG A 22 -2.93 1.53 -13.99
N PHE A 23 -2.72 0.70 -12.97
CA PHE A 23 -3.73 -0.22 -12.48
C PHE A 23 -3.98 0.04 -10.99
N GLN A 24 -5.17 -0.31 -10.54
CA GLN A 24 -5.57 -0.26 -9.14
C GLN A 24 -6.00 -1.66 -8.71
N VAL A 25 -5.44 -2.11 -7.60
CA VAL A 25 -5.83 -3.33 -6.90
C VAL A 25 -6.52 -2.91 -5.60
N THR A 26 -7.77 -3.32 -5.44
CA THR A 26 -8.51 -3.18 -4.18
C THR A 26 -8.53 -4.53 -3.49
N TYR A 27 -8.07 -4.58 -2.25
CA TYR A 27 -8.06 -5.77 -1.41
C TYR A 27 -9.33 -5.88 -0.57
N LYS A 28 -9.73 -7.12 -0.26
CA LYS A 28 -10.73 -7.44 0.75
C LYS A 28 -10.25 -6.99 2.13
N SER A 29 -11.20 -6.71 3.03
CA SER A 29 -10.87 -6.39 4.42
C SER A 29 -10.06 -7.53 5.05
N GLY A 30 -8.94 -7.20 5.71
CA GLY A 30 -8.08 -8.18 6.38
C GLY A 30 -7.09 -8.93 5.49
N ALA A 31 -7.09 -8.67 4.18
CA ALA A 31 -6.03 -9.11 3.28
C ALA A 31 -4.77 -8.24 3.44
N SER A 32 -3.63 -8.81 3.08
CA SER A 32 -2.32 -8.15 3.15
C SER A 32 -1.91 -7.58 1.80
N PHE A 33 -1.23 -6.45 1.84
CA PHE A 33 -0.57 -5.89 0.67
C PHE A 33 0.65 -6.74 0.28
N GLN A 34 0.61 -7.33 -0.93
CA GLN A 34 1.66 -8.22 -1.46
C GLN A 34 2.32 -7.61 -2.71
N PRO A 35 3.25 -6.64 -2.55
CA PRO A 35 3.85 -5.93 -3.69
C PRO A 35 4.62 -6.87 -4.62
N ARG A 36 5.29 -7.89 -4.07
CA ARG A 36 6.02 -8.90 -4.84
C ARG A 36 5.09 -9.69 -5.76
N ASP A 37 3.98 -10.20 -5.23
CA ASP A 37 3.02 -10.98 -6.01
C ASP A 37 2.39 -10.13 -7.12
N ILE A 38 2.14 -8.84 -6.85
CA ILE A 38 1.69 -7.90 -7.88
C ILE A 38 2.73 -7.75 -8.98
N ARG A 39 4.01 -7.49 -8.63
CA ARG A 39 5.11 -7.37 -9.59
C ARG A 39 5.25 -8.63 -10.45
N ASP A 40 5.21 -9.80 -9.83
CA ASP A 40 5.31 -11.08 -10.54
C ASP A 40 4.11 -11.31 -11.48
N ALA A 41 2.90 -10.94 -11.05
CA ALA A 41 1.69 -11.07 -11.85
C ALA A 41 1.70 -10.17 -13.10
N VAL A 42 2.16 -8.92 -12.97
CA VAL A 42 2.23 -7.99 -14.11
C VAL A 42 3.48 -8.17 -14.97
N GLY A 43 4.59 -8.61 -14.37
CA GLY A 43 5.84 -8.91 -15.06
C GLY A 43 5.70 -10.03 -16.09
N LYS A 44 4.86 -11.05 -15.81
CA LYS A 44 4.48 -12.09 -16.79
C LYS A 44 3.81 -11.54 -18.05
N ALA A 45 3.29 -10.31 -17.99
CA ALA A 45 2.69 -9.61 -19.12
C ALA A 45 3.62 -8.53 -19.71
N GLY A 46 4.91 -8.52 -19.34
CA GLY A 46 5.90 -7.55 -19.82
C GLY A 46 5.73 -6.14 -19.23
N VAL A 47 5.00 -6.01 -18.12
CA VAL A 47 4.77 -4.72 -17.45
C VAL A 47 5.65 -4.62 -16.22
N GLU A 48 6.32 -3.49 -16.06
CA GLU A 48 7.11 -3.16 -14.87
C GLU A 48 6.35 -2.18 -13.97
N VAL A 49 6.36 -2.42 -12.65
CA VAL A 49 5.79 -1.49 -11.67
C VAL A 49 6.85 -0.49 -11.24
N VAL A 50 6.68 0.79 -11.60
CA VAL A 50 7.62 1.84 -11.21
C VAL A 50 7.47 2.23 -9.74
N ARG A 51 6.23 2.29 -9.23
CA ARG A 51 5.95 2.72 -7.86
C ARG A 51 4.56 2.29 -7.41
N PHE A 52 4.44 1.92 -6.14
CA PHE A 52 3.14 1.74 -5.50
C PHE A 52 2.66 3.03 -4.84
N ARG A 53 1.41 3.41 -5.13
CA ARG A 53 0.64 4.40 -4.36
C ARG A 53 -0.50 3.64 -3.68
N ILE A 54 -0.61 3.79 -2.36
CA ILE A 54 -1.63 3.12 -1.56
C ILE A 54 -2.59 4.13 -0.94
N ILE A 55 -3.83 3.70 -0.75
CA ILE A 55 -4.79 4.33 0.14
C ILE A 55 -5.14 3.27 1.18
N ALA A 56 -4.88 3.56 2.45
CA ALA A 56 -5.06 2.59 3.52
C ALA A 56 -5.62 3.24 4.78
N ARG A 57 -6.36 2.45 5.56
CA ARG A 57 -6.90 2.84 6.86
C ARG A 57 -6.15 2.09 7.95
N GLY A 58 -5.75 2.80 8.99
CA GLY A 58 -4.90 2.23 10.01
C GLY A 58 -4.62 3.19 11.14
N ARG A 59 -3.60 2.87 11.93
CA ARG A 59 -3.14 3.69 13.06
C ARG A 59 -1.64 3.85 13.01
N VAL A 60 -1.14 4.91 13.64
CA VAL A 60 0.30 5.07 13.82
C VAL A 60 0.70 4.45 15.16
N HIS A 61 1.80 3.72 15.17
CA HIS A 61 2.39 3.11 16.35
C HIS A 61 3.87 3.48 16.44
N GLU A 62 4.38 3.72 17.64
CA GLU A 62 5.80 4.00 17.86
C GLU A 62 6.46 2.85 18.61
N GLU A 63 7.57 2.36 18.07
CA GLU A 63 8.32 1.22 18.61
C GLU A 63 9.81 1.45 18.33
N GLY A 64 10.65 1.41 19.37
CA GLY A 64 12.10 1.56 19.23
C GLY A 64 12.54 2.89 18.59
N GLY A 65 11.82 3.99 18.85
CA GLY A 65 12.10 5.31 18.26
C GLY A 65 11.72 5.43 16.78
N LYS A 66 11.12 4.40 16.19
CA LYS A 66 10.58 4.41 14.83
C LYS A 66 9.06 4.51 14.87
N ARG A 67 8.48 5.07 13.81
CA ARG A 67 7.05 5.25 13.66
C ARG A 67 6.55 4.35 12.55
N PHE A 68 5.48 3.62 12.80
CA PHE A 68 4.90 2.67 11.87
C PHE A 68 3.44 3.01 11.61
N PHE A 69 3.00 2.90 10.37
CA PHE A 69 1.59 2.84 10.04
C PHE A 69 1.16 1.39 9.95
N VAL A 70 0.19 1.01 10.77
CA VAL A 70 -0.36 -0.35 10.83
C VAL A 70 -1.75 -0.35 10.21
N ALA A 71 -1.90 -1.07 9.10
CA ALA A 71 -3.15 -1.25 8.37
C ALA A 71 -3.51 -2.74 8.35
N SER A 72 -4.40 -3.16 9.25
CA SER A 72 -4.72 -4.57 9.45
C SER A 72 -3.46 -5.41 9.74
N LYS A 73 -3.05 -6.29 8.82
CA LYS A 73 -1.87 -7.16 8.94
C LYS A 73 -0.58 -6.49 8.46
N ASP A 74 -0.68 -5.38 7.76
CA ASP A 74 0.47 -4.71 7.14
C ASP A 74 1.05 -3.66 8.08
N LYS A 75 2.38 -3.64 8.20
CA LYS A 75 3.15 -2.67 9.00
C LYS A 75 4.15 -1.97 8.09
N PHE A 76 4.00 -0.65 7.95
CA PHE A 76 4.87 0.18 7.12
C PHE A 76 5.69 1.12 7.98
N LEU A 77 7.00 1.18 7.78
CA LEU A 77 7.85 2.18 8.41
C LEU A 77 7.56 3.55 7.80
N LEU A 78 7.18 4.53 8.62
CA LEU A 78 6.95 5.90 8.15
C LEU A 78 8.29 6.58 7.90
N VAL A 79 8.50 7.00 6.65
CA VAL A 79 9.67 7.78 6.24
C VAL A 79 9.24 9.12 5.67
N ALA A 80 9.90 10.21 6.09
CA ALA A 80 9.60 11.56 5.64
C ALA A 80 8.09 11.92 5.70
N SER A 81 7.41 11.53 6.78
CA SER A 81 5.97 11.77 6.97
C SER A 81 5.72 13.14 7.61
N PRO A 82 4.64 13.85 7.25
CA PRO A 82 4.14 14.97 8.05
C PRO A 82 3.86 14.51 9.49
N LYS A 83 3.72 15.44 10.44
CA LYS A 83 3.39 15.15 11.85
C LYS A 83 1.96 14.58 11.96
N ILE A 84 1.76 13.34 11.51
CA ILE A 84 0.60 12.52 11.85
C ILE A 84 0.70 12.28 13.35
N LEU A 85 -0.36 12.50 14.11
CA LEU A 85 -0.35 12.22 15.54
C LEU A 85 -0.31 10.70 15.75
N SER A 86 0.37 10.25 16.81
CA SER A 86 0.46 8.82 17.13
C SER A 86 -0.84 8.27 17.75
N GLU A 87 -1.81 9.15 18.03
CA GLU A 87 -3.12 8.80 18.54
C GLU A 87 -4.20 8.92 17.46
N GLY A 88 -5.05 7.89 17.35
CA GLY A 88 -6.21 7.87 16.46
C GLY A 88 -6.09 6.95 15.25
N SER A 89 -7.16 6.90 14.46
CA SER A 89 -7.22 6.15 13.21
C SER A 89 -7.20 7.11 12.02
N PHE A 90 -6.43 6.77 10.99
CA PHE A 90 -6.16 7.64 9.84
C PHE A 90 -6.34 6.90 8.53
N SER A 91 -7.00 7.56 7.59
CA SER A 91 -6.94 7.20 6.18
C SER A 91 -5.74 7.92 5.60
N ILE A 92 -4.76 7.18 5.13
CA ILE A 92 -3.58 7.74 4.49
C ILE A 92 -3.63 7.50 3.00
N GLU A 93 -2.96 8.38 2.28
CA GLU A 93 -2.51 8.16 0.93
C GLU A 93 -1.00 8.37 0.89
N GLY A 94 -0.27 7.44 0.30
CA GLY A 94 1.18 7.49 0.30
C GLY A 94 1.83 6.62 -0.76
N THR A 95 3.14 6.78 -0.93
CA THR A 95 3.94 5.94 -1.81
C THR A 95 4.72 4.93 -0.99
N VAL A 96 4.73 3.68 -1.43
CA VAL A 96 5.49 2.60 -0.79
C VAL A 96 6.78 2.38 -1.56
N ASP A 97 7.89 2.35 -0.83
CA ASP A 97 9.14 1.74 -1.27
C ASP A 97 9.15 0.29 -0.76
N ASP A 98 9.04 -0.64 -1.71
CA ASP A 98 9.00 -2.07 -1.50
C ASP A 98 10.33 -2.77 -1.77
N SER A 99 11.42 -2.00 -1.92
CA SER A 99 12.79 -2.54 -1.98
C SER A 99 13.44 -2.70 -0.59
N ALA A 100 12.83 -2.13 0.44
CA ALA A 100 13.32 -2.15 1.82
C ALA A 100 12.47 -3.05 2.74
N GLU A 101 13.12 -3.61 3.76
CA GLU A 101 12.44 -4.32 4.85
C GLU A 101 12.73 -3.63 6.20
N PRO A 102 11.71 -3.21 6.96
CA PRO A 102 10.28 -3.20 6.61
C PRO A 102 9.96 -2.25 5.44
N LEU A 103 8.84 -2.51 4.76
CA LEU A 103 8.32 -1.64 3.69
C LEU A 103 8.22 -0.20 4.19
N GLN A 104 8.69 0.76 3.39
CA GLN A 104 8.71 2.16 3.79
C GLN A 104 7.56 2.92 3.13
N LEU A 105 6.84 3.71 3.94
CA LEU A 105 5.71 4.52 3.51
C LEU A 105 6.05 6.00 3.67
N LYS A 106 6.09 6.69 2.54
CA LYS A 106 6.05 8.16 2.50
C LYS A 106 4.62 8.62 2.36
N VAL A 107 4.07 9.21 3.42
CA VAL A 107 2.70 9.72 3.43
C VAL A 107 2.64 11.03 2.64
N LEU A 108 1.73 11.09 1.67
CA LEU A 108 1.44 12.26 0.87
C LEU A 108 0.30 13.07 1.49
N GLN A 109 -0.76 12.39 1.92
CA GLN A 109 -1.94 13.00 2.53
C GLN A 109 -2.50 12.07 3.62
N PHE A 110 -3.14 12.64 4.63
CA PHE A 110 -3.87 11.86 5.62
C PHE A 110 -5.11 12.60 6.08
N LYS A 111 -6.13 11.83 6.48
CA LYS A 111 -7.36 12.33 7.09
C LYS A 111 -7.68 11.48 8.31
N PRO A 112 -7.87 12.08 9.50
CA PRO A 112 -8.41 11.37 10.66
C PRO A 112 -9.80 10.79 10.33
N PHE A 113 -10.11 9.62 10.86
CA PHE A 113 -11.49 9.09 10.87
C PHE A 113 -11.82 8.53 12.24
N LYS A 114 -13.10 8.65 12.62
CA LYS A 114 -13.64 8.09 13.86
C LYS A 114 -13.96 6.61 13.68
#